data_AF-A0A060W3K6-F1
#
_entry.id   AF-A0A060W3K6-F1
#
_cell.length_a   1.000
_cell.length_b   1.000
_cell.length_c   1.000
_cell.angle_alpha   90.00
_cell.angle_beta   90.00
_cell.angle_gamma   90.00
#
_symmetry.space_group_name_H-M   'P 1'
#
loop_
_entity.id
_entity.type
_entity.pdbx_description
1 polymer ?
#
loop_
_entity_poly.entity_id
_entity_poly.type
_entity_poly.pdbx_seq_one_letter_code
_entity_poly.pdbx_strand_id
1 'polypeptide(L)'
;MYGSNCKGAEEEGVSILHGNRGVYHDDKQPAFKVVYDAIHEYPFEDNLFQSLFYPLQTKFLDTVNTLCGRIPQVFLKQVEKSMRTVYEKKVVRHVRPPPK
;
A
#
# COMPACT_ATOMS: atom_id res chain seq x y z
N MET A 1 -7.84 -8.28 -21.62
CA MET A 1 -7.35 -7.49 -20.46
C MET A 1 -5.87 -7.85 -20.31
N TYR A 2 -4.96 -6.88 -20.44
CA TYR A 2 -3.51 -7.13 -20.41
C TYR A 2 -3.05 -7.36 -18.96
N GLY A 3 -2.14 -8.30 -18.75
CA GLY A 3 -1.55 -8.56 -17.43
C GLY A 3 -0.59 -7.46 -16.97
N SER A 4 0.18 -7.72 -15.92
CA SER A 4 1.30 -6.86 -15.54
C SER A 4 2.34 -6.85 -16.66
N ASN A 5 2.61 -5.66 -17.21
CA ASN A 5 3.57 -5.46 -18.31
C ASN A 5 4.89 -4.86 -17.82
N CYS A 6 5.10 -4.75 -16.50
CA CYS A 6 6.24 -4.06 -15.92
C CYS A 6 6.94 -4.93 -14.88
N LYS A 7 8.04 -5.56 -15.29
CA LYS A 7 8.90 -6.36 -14.39
C LYS A 7 9.37 -5.55 -13.19
N GLY A 8 9.70 -4.27 -13.39
CA GLY A 8 10.05 -3.37 -12.31
C GLY A 8 8.93 -3.16 -11.29
N ALA A 9 7.67 -3.15 -11.71
CA ALA A 9 6.54 -3.07 -10.76
C ALA A 9 6.37 -4.37 -9.95
N GLU A 10 6.68 -5.52 -10.53
CA GLU A 10 6.68 -6.82 -9.83
C GLU A 10 7.84 -6.94 -8.84
N GLU A 11 9.01 -6.46 -9.23
CA GLU A 11 10.23 -6.50 -8.42
C GLU A 11 10.23 -5.45 -7.31
N GLU A 12 9.78 -4.23 -7.59
CA GLU A 12 9.89 -3.10 -6.67
C GLU A 12 8.57 -2.69 -6.01
N GLY A 13 7.44 -3.02 -6.64
CA GLY A 13 6.11 -2.50 -6.29
C GLY A 13 5.76 -1.23 -7.07
N VAL A 14 4.47 -0.93 -7.20
CA VAL A 14 4.01 0.32 -7.82
C VAL A 14 4.19 1.49 -6.85
N SER A 15 4.77 2.59 -7.35
CA SER A 15 4.93 3.82 -6.57
C SER A 15 3.77 4.80 -6.74
N ILE A 16 3.08 4.74 -7.87
CA ILE A 16 1.93 5.60 -8.18
C ILE A 16 0.80 4.71 -8.68
N LEU A 17 -0.37 4.86 -8.07
CA LEU A 17 -1.60 4.23 -8.51
C LEU A 17 -2.50 5.32 -9.08
N HIS A 18 -2.65 5.36 -10.40
CA HIS A 18 -3.46 6.36 -11.11
C HIS A 18 -4.72 5.72 -11.74
N GLY A 19 -5.82 6.45 -11.71
CA GLY A 19 -7.10 6.03 -12.23
C GLY A 19 -8.10 7.19 -12.27
N ASN A 20 -9.25 6.95 -12.90
CA ASN A 20 -10.36 7.90 -12.83
C ASN A 20 -11.07 7.81 -11.47
N ARG A 21 -11.99 8.74 -11.18
CA ARG A 21 -12.79 8.69 -9.95
C ARG A 21 -13.52 7.35 -9.77
N GLY A 22 -14.08 6.79 -10.84
CA GLY A 22 -14.87 5.56 -10.78
C GLY A 22 -14.11 4.39 -10.17
N VAL A 23 -12.87 4.15 -10.61
CA VAL A 23 -12.08 2.98 -10.15
C VAL A 23 -11.73 2.98 -8.66
N TYR A 24 -11.80 4.14 -7.99
CA TYR A 24 -11.56 4.23 -6.55
C TYR A 24 -12.83 4.19 -5.70
N HIS A 25 -14.01 4.31 -6.32
CA HIS A 25 -15.28 4.43 -5.60
C HIS A 25 -16.33 3.40 -6.01
N ASP A 26 -16.18 2.74 -7.16
CA ASP A 26 -17.03 1.65 -7.61
C ASP A 26 -16.35 0.28 -7.44
N ASP A 27 -17.14 -0.79 -7.56
CA ASP A 27 -16.67 -2.15 -7.34
C ASP A 27 -16.12 -2.81 -8.63
N LYS A 28 -15.87 -2.04 -9.70
CA LYS A 28 -15.35 -2.60 -10.96
C LYS A 28 -13.86 -2.92 -10.88
N GLN A 29 -13.11 -2.18 -10.06
CA GLN A 29 -11.68 -2.37 -9.83
C GLN A 29 -11.39 -2.41 -8.31
N PRO A 30 -11.80 -3.48 -7.62
CA PRO A 30 -11.77 -3.55 -6.16
C PRO A 30 -10.35 -3.39 -5.59
N ALA A 31 -9.31 -3.85 -6.31
CA ALA A 31 -7.90 -3.65 -5.93
C ALA A 31 -7.50 -2.16 -5.81
N PHE A 32 -8.10 -1.27 -6.59
CA PHE A 32 -7.84 0.18 -6.51
C PHE A 32 -8.61 0.81 -5.37
N LYS A 33 -9.88 0.43 -5.24
CA LYS A 33 -10.76 0.86 -4.16
C LYS A 33 -10.19 0.52 -2.78
N VAL A 34 -9.71 -0.71 -2.55
CA VAL A 34 -9.17 -1.09 -1.24
C VAL A 34 -7.94 -0.28 -0.82
N VAL A 35 -7.09 0.13 -1.79
CA VAL A 35 -5.95 1.03 -1.52
C VAL A 35 -6.46 2.42 -1.12
N TYR A 36 -7.42 2.95 -1.86
CA TYR A 36 -8.02 4.25 -1.55
C TYR A 36 -8.69 4.24 -0.17
N ASP A 37 -9.54 3.26 0.09
CA ASP A 37 -10.28 3.12 1.35
C ASP A 37 -9.32 2.99 2.54
N ALA A 38 -8.25 2.19 2.42
CA ALA A 38 -7.28 2.05 3.51
C ALA A 38 -6.58 3.37 3.84
N ILE A 39 -6.21 4.18 2.84
CA ILE A 39 -5.61 5.50 3.05
C ILE A 39 -6.64 6.49 3.61
N HIS A 40 -7.88 6.45 3.10
CA HIS A 40 -8.95 7.35 3.52
C HIS A 40 -9.39 7.09 4.96
N GLU A 41 -9.47 5.83 5.38
CA GLU A 41 -9.90 5.41 6.70
C GLU A 41 -8.77 5.46 7.74
N TYR A 42 -7.51 5.59 7.32
CA TYR A 42 -6.38 5.63 8.24
C TYR A 42 -6.46 6.86 9.17
N PRO A 43 -6.52 6.65 10.50
CA PRO A 43 -6.49 7.76 11.44
C PRO A 43 -5.11 8.43 11.43
N PHE A 44 -5.10 9.75 11.28
CA PHE A 44 -3.85 10.52 11.31
C PHE A 44 -3.06 10.24 12.59
N GLU A 45 -1.74 10.15 12.44
CA GLU A 45 -0.75 9.91 13.51
C GLU A 45 -0.78 8.51 14.17
N ASP A 46 -1.70 7.64 13.77
CA ASP A 46 -1.76 6.27 14.30
C ASP A 46 -0.63 5.38 13.76
N ASN A 47 -0.51 4.15 14.24
CA ASN A 47 0.53 3.23 13.82
C ASN A 47 0.36 2.80 12.35
N LEU A 48 1.34 3.13 11.49
CA LEU A 48 1.30 2.82 10.05
C LEU A 48 1.15 1.32 9.73
N PHE A 49 1.71 0.44 10.55
CA PHE A 49 1.62 -1.01 10.29
C PHE A 49 0.26 -1.54 10.75
N GLN A 50 -0.15 -1.23 11.97
CA GLN A 50 -1.40 -1.75 12.56
C GLN A 50 -2.65 -1.14 11.93
N SER A 51 -2.64 0.17 11.65
CA SER A 51 -3.85 0.91 11.26
C SER A 51 -3.94 1.17 9.77
N LEU A 52 -2.89 0.91 8.99
CA LEU A 52 -2.90 1.05 7.52
C LEU A 52 -2.43 -0.22 6.80
N PHE A 53 -1.22 -0.72 7.09
CA PHE A 53 -0.64 -1.83 6.31
C PHE A 53 -1.38 -3.16 6.46
N TYR A 54 -1.56 -3.65 7.69
CA TYR A 54 -2.22 -4.94 7.91
C TYR A 54 -3.69 -4.93 7.46
N PRO A 55 -4.50 -3.88 7.75
CA PRO A 55 -5.84 -3.76 7.20
C PRO A 55 -5.86 -3.78 5.67
N LEU A 56 -4.92 -3.08 5.02
CA LEU A 56 -4.79 -3.10 3.56
C LEU A 56 -4.49 -4.51 3.03
N GLN A 57 -3.57 -5.23 3.67
CA GLN A 57 -3.25 -6.62 3.30
C GLN A 57 -4.48 -7.52 3.39
N THR A 58 -5.25 -7.41 4.48
CA THR A 58 -6.48 -8.20 4.67
C THR A 58 -7.53 -7.85 3.63
N LYS A 59 -7.83 -6.57 3.40
CA LYS A 59 -8.81 -6.12 2.40
C LYS A 59 -8.47 -6.58 0.97
N PHE A 60 -7.18 -6.71 0.65
CA PHE A 60 -6.76 -7.22 -0.67
C PHE A 60 -7.21 -8.65 -0.94
N LEU A 61 -7.38 -9.49 0.10
CA LEU A 61 -7.87 -10.87 -0.04
C LEU A 61 -9.27 -10.94 -0.63
N ASP A 62 -10.08 -9.89 -0.45
CA ASP A 62 -11.44 -9.79 -0.99
C ASP A 62 -11.47 -9.45 -2.49
N THR A 63 -10.31 -9.16 -3.10
CA THR A 63 -10.20 -8.66 -4.48
C THR A 63 -9.73 -9.73 -5.49
N VAL A 64 -9.40 -10.94 -5.02
CA VAL A 64 -8.75 -12.03 -5.78
C VAL A 64 -9.57 -12.57 -6.96
N ASN A 65 -10.87 -12.21 -7.01
CA ASN A 65 -11.75 -12.49 -8.15
C ASN A 65 -11.38 -11.68 -9.41
N THR A 66 -10.52 -10.66 -9.30
CA THR A 66 -10.05 -9.83 -10.43
C THR A 66 -8.57 -10.08 -10.77
N LEU A 67 -8.13 -9.70 -11.98
CA LEU A 67 -6.73 -9.87 -12.38
C LEU A 67 -5.77 -9.08 -11.48
N CYS A 68 -6.09 -7.82 -11.17
CA CYS A 68 -5.28 -6.99 -10.28
C CYS A 68 -5.26 -7.54 -8.84
N GLY A 69 -6.38 -8.07 -8.35
CA GLY A 69 -6.43 -8.65 -7.00
C GLY A 69 -5.68 -9.97 -6.84
N ARG A 70 -5.30 -10.64 -7.94
CA ARG A 70 -4.43 -11.83 -7.92
C ARG A 70 -2.94 -11.48 -7.81
N ILE A 71 -2.59 -10.20 -7.91
CA ILE A 71 -1.20 -9.73 -7.80
C ILE A 71 -1.03 -8.67 -6.69
N PRO A 72 -1.51 -8.92 -5.45
CA PRO A 72 -1.50 -7.93 -4.38
C PRO A 72 -0.07 -7.47 -4.01
N GLN A 73 0.94 -8.32 -4.24
CA GLN A 73 2.35 -8.00 -4.00
C GLN A 73 2.82 -6.76 -4.76
N VAL A 74 2.28 -6.52 -5.95
CA VAL A 74 2.65 -5.35 -6.77
C VAL A 74 2.20 -4.06 -6.08
N PHE A 75 1.06 -4.07 -5.39
CA PHE A 75 0.51 -2.92 -4.68
C PHE A 75 1.16 -2.74 -3.30
N LEU A 76 1.40 -3.84 -2.57
CA LEU A 76 1.81 -3.79 -1.18
C LEU A 76 3.30 -3.50 -0.98
N LYS A 77 4.16 -3.94 -1.90
CA LYS A 77 5.63 -3.94 -1.69
C LYS A 77 6.21 -2.54 -1.50
N GLN A 78 5.80 -1.57 -2.32
CA GLN A 78 6.30 -0.20 -2.20
C GLN A 78 5.70 0.52 -0.98
N VAL A 79 4.46 0.19 -0.60
CA VAL A 79 3.83 0.69 0.63
C VAL A 79 4.64 0.23 1.85
N GLU A 80 4.97 -1.06 1.92
CA GLU A 80 5.78 -1.63 2.99
C GLU A 80 7.17 -0.98 3.08
N LYS A 81 7.87 -0.85 1.95
CA LYS A 81 9.18 -0.18 1.88
C LYS A 81 9.12 1.26 2.41
N SER A 82 8.08 2.00 2.02
CA SER A 82 7.87 3.38 2.44
C SER A 82 7.65 3.46 3.95
N MET A 83 6.81 2.58 4.51
CA MET A 83 6.54 2.53 5.95
C MET A 83 7.77 2.14 6.77
N ARG A 84 8.53 1.14 6.33
CA ARG A 84 9.81 0.76 6.96
C ARG A 84 10.78 1.94 7.00
N THR A 85 10.92 2.65 5.88
CA THR A 85 11.77 3.85 5.79
C THR A 85 11.33 4.94 6.78
N VAL A 86 10.03 5.19 6.91
CA VAL A 86 9.50 6.17 7.88
C VAL A 86 9.75 5.71 9.31
N TYR A 87 9.51 4.44 9.61
CA TYR A 87 9.72 3.85 10.93
C TYR A 87 11.19 3.93 11.35
N GLU A 88 12.12 3.52 10.49
CA GLU A 88 13.56 3.61 10.72
C GLU A 88 14.00 5.06 10.98
N LYS A 89 13.55 6.01 10.17
CA LYS A 89 13.86 7.44 10.38
C LYS A 89 13.34 7.97 11.71
N LYS A 90 12.16 7.53 12.15
CA LYS A 90 11.60 7.92 13.45
C LYS A 90 12.38 7.26 14.59
N VAL A 91 12.54 5.94 14.59
CA VAL A 91 13.18 5.21 15.70
C VAL A 91 14.68 5.48 15.81
N VAL A 92 15.43 5.44 14.70
CA VAL A 92 16.90 5.64 14.71
C VAL A 92 17.26 7.06 15.16
N ARG A 93 16.42 8.07 14.84
CA ARG A 93 16.62 9.44 15.36
C ARG A 93 16.42 9.54 16.87
N HIS A 94 15.46 8.82 17.43
CA HIS A 94 15.18 8.87 18.88
C HIS A 94 16.15 8.05 19.73
N VAL A 95 16.81 7.04 19.14
CA VAL A 95 17.78 6.17 19.85
C VAL A 95 19.19 6.75 19.88
N ARG A 96 19.54 7.74 19.03
CA ARG A 96 20.87 8.35 19.08
C ARG A 96 21.06 9.12 20.39
N PRO A 97 22.10 8.81 21.20
CA PRO A 97 22.43 9.63 22.35
C PRO A 97 22.82 11.04 21.87
N PRO A 98 22.57 12.09 22.68
CA PRO A 98 22.98 13.45 22.33
C PRO A 98 24.49 13.49 22.09
N PRO A 99 24.98 14.28 21.12
CA PRO A 99 26.40 14.45 20.91
C PRO A 99 27.04 15.00 22.20
N LYS A 100 28.18 14.41 22.59
CA LYS A 100 29.00 14.87 23.71
C LYS A 100 29.64 16.22 23.43
#